data_AF-A0A5Q8CH54-F1
#
_entry.id   AF-A0A5Q8CH54-F1
#
_cell.length_a   1.000
_cell.length_b   1.000
_cell.length_c   1.000
_cell.angle_alpha   90.00
_cell.angle_beta   90.00
_cell.angle_gamma   90.00
#
_symmetry.space_group_name_H-M   'P 1'
#
loop_
_entity.id
_entity.type
_entity.pdbx_description
1 polymer ?
#
loop_
_entity_poly.entity_id
_entity_poly.type
_entity_poly.pdbx_seq_one_letter_code
_entity_poly.pdbx_strand_id
1 'polypeptide(L)'
;LDRVKGLIAEGARQGAACWQPDAALPTTGYYHLPTLATSVSPANILAQEEVFGPVLATMSFRNTEEAIELANNTRYGLAASVWSENVNLALHVAPQLKAGVVWVNGTNMFDAACGFGGYRESGFGREGGREGMFEYLAAKLPVGPAIKPAAVGSAQVVEQADGMAIDRTAKLFIGGKQVRPDGNYSLTVATAKGKLAGEVGLGNRKDIRDAVAAARACKAWPDATAFNRSQVLYYFAENLSGRADEFAARLVQLAGVTAKAAREEVEQSIERLFLYAGLTDKFEGRVHQPPARAVTLALHEPVGVVGIVAPDNQPLLNFVSLVAPALAMGNAVVAVPSERHPLLATDLYQIIEYSDIPAGAINIVTGRSAELCGVLAKHDDVDGLWVFADADTCAKAEADSIGNLKRVWTGNGRSLDWTSSEAAGEAVLRRAIEVKNVWVPYGD
;
A
#
# COMPACT_ATOMS: atom_id res chain seq x y z
N LEU A 1 -16.77 19.27 27.32
CA LEU A 1 -17.24 18.33 28.38
C LEU A 1 -18.35 17.42 27.89
N ASP A 2 -19.35 17.92 27.17
CA ASP A 2 -20.52 17.13 26.76
C ASP A 2 -20.16 15.91 25.90
N ARG A 3 -19.19 16.03 24.98
CA ARG A 3 -18.69 14.89 24.19
C ARG A 3 -18.15 13.77 25.10
N VAL A 4 -17.28 14.10 26.05
CA VAL A 4 -16.67 13.12 26.98
C VAL A 4 -17.75 12.46 27.83
N LYS A 5 -18.63 13.26 28.45
CA LYS A 5 -19.74 12.75 29.26
C LYS A 5 -20.69 11.88 28.44
N GLY A 6 -20.96 12.27 27.19
CA GLY A 6 -21.79 11.52 26.26
C GLY A 6 -21.20 10.16 25.90
N LEU A 7 -19.90 10.09 25.61
CA LEU A 7 -19.19 8.83 25.35
C LEU A 7 -19.20 7.91 26.57
N ILE A 8 -18.96 8.43 27.77
CA ILE A 8 -19.02 7.65 29.02
C ILE A 8 -20.43 7.11 29.25
N ALA A 9 -21.46 7.94 29.07
CA ALA A 9 -22.85 7.54 29.24
C ALA A 9 -23.29 6.50 28.20
N GLU A 10 -22.85 6.63 26.95
CA GLU A 10 -23.07 5.61 25.92
C GLU A 10 -22.33 4.31 26.25
N GLY A 11 -21.05 4.39 26.64
CA GLY A 11 -20.29 3.21 27.07
C GLY A 11 -20.94 2.47 28.23
N ALA A 12 -21.49 3.20 29.21
CA ALA A 12 -22.25 2.61 30.31
C ALA A 12 -23.55 1.94 29.85
N ARG A 13 -24.29 2.57 28.91
CA ARG A 13 -25.48 1.95 28.28
C ARG A 13 -25.14 0.68 27.52
N GLN A 14 -23.93 0.60 26.96
CA GLN A 14 -23.38 -0.57 26.28
C GLN A 14 -22.71 -1.58 27.25
N GLY A 15 -22.95 -1.45 28.56
CA GLY A 15 -22.56 -2.44 29.56
C GLY A 15 -21.22 -2.19 30.26
N ALA A 16 -20.52 -1.09 29.97
CA ALA A 16 -19.32 -0.73 30.73
C ALA A 16 -19.66 -0.29 32.16
N ALA A 17 -18.88 -0.74 33.13
CA ALA A 17 -18.97 -0.27 34.51
C ALA A 17 -18.03 0.93 34.71
N CYS A 18 -18.59 2.14 34.65
CA CYS A 18 -17.85 3.40 34.79
C CYS A 18 -17.74 3.84 36.24
N TRP A 19 -16.53 3.78 36.79
CA TRP A 19 -16.20 4.25 38.14
C TRP A 19 -15.58 5.64 38.09
N GLN A 20 -15.92 6.50 39.06
CA GLN A 20 -15.31 7.80 39.31
C GLN A 20 -15.07 7.96 40.83
N PRO A 21 -14.04 8.71 41.26
CA PRO A 21 -13.82 8.99 42.66
C PRO A 21 -14.95 9.89 43.21
N ASP A 22 -15.27 9.69 44.49
CA ASP A 22 -16.18 10.59 45.21
C ASP A 22 -15.42 11.87 45.59
N ALA A 23 -15.46 12.86 44.70
CA ALA A 23 -14.80 14.15 44.87
C ALA A 23 -15.64 15.28 44.28
N ALA A 24 -15.71 16.40 45.02
CA ALA A 24 -16.34 17.61 44.53
C ALA A 24 -15.48 18.25 43.43
N LEU A 25 -16.11 18.59 42.30
CA LEU A 25 -15.50 19.42 41.27
C LEU A 25 -15.82 20.90 41.51
N PRO A 26 -14.94 21.84 41.08
CA PRO A 26 -15.27 23.26 41.06
C PRO A 26 -16.55 23.53 40.25
N THR A 27 -17.36 24.48 40.72
CA THR A 27 -18.66 24.82 40.10
C THR A 27 -18.54 25.65 38.82
N THR A 28 -17.37 26.24 38.56
CA THR A 28 -17.06 27.04 37.37
C THR A 28 -15.87 26.43 36.63
N GLY A 29 -15.92 26.40 35.29
CA GLY A 29 -14.87 25.84 34.44
C GLY A 29 -15.20 24.46 33.85
N TYR A 30 -14.23 23.84 33.18
CA TYR A 30 -14.39 22.59 32.44
C TYR A 30 -13.71 21.40 33.14
N TYR A 31 -14.15 21.09 34.34
CA TYR A 31 -13.60 19.99 35.12
C TYR A 31 -14.33 18.67 34.87
N HIS A 32 -13.59 17.57 34.84
CA HIS A 32 -14.10 16.21 34.71
C HIS A 32 -13.32 15.29 35.65
N LEU A 33 -14.01 14.40 36.36
CA LEU A 33 -13.37 13.43 37.23
C LEU A 33 -12.64 12.36 36.40
N PRO A 34 -11.50 11.84 36.90
CA PRO A 34 -10.93 10.62 36.36
C PRO A 34 -11.98 9.51 36.33
N THR A 35 -12.11 8.82 35.19
CA THR A 35 -13.12 7.78 34.98
C THR A 35 -12.42 6.49 34.58
N LEU A 36 -12.69 5.41 35.31
CA LEU A 36 -12.24 4.07 34.95
C LEU A 36 -13.45 3.26 34.50
N ALA A 37 -13.56 3.00 33.21
CA ALA A 37 -14.53 2.08 32.64
C ALA A 37 -13.95 0.65 32.64
N THR A 38 -14.63 -0.25 33.32
CA THR A 38 -14.28 -1.67 33.41
C THR A 38 -15.31 -2.54 32.71
N SER A 39 -14.99 -3.81 32.46
CA SER A 39 -15.85 -4.75 31.72
C SER A 39 -16.25 -4.24 30.34
N VAL A 40 -15.34 -3.50 29.69
CA VAL A 40 -15.58 -2.93 28.37
C VAL A 40 -15.48 -4.06 27.34
N SER A 41 -16.58 -4.37 26.65
CA SER A 41 -16.55 -5.33 25.54
C SER A 41 -15.83 -4.74 24.32
N PRO A 42 -15.26 -5.55 23.42
CA PRO A 42 -14.55 -5.03 22.23
C PRO A 42 -15.40 -4.13 21.33
N ALA A 43 -16.71 -4.35 21.26
CA ALA A 43 -17.66 -3.53 20.46
C ALA A 43 -18.17 -2.28 21.19
N ASN A 44 -17.75 -2.04 22.44
CA ASN A 44 -18.18 -0.88 23.20
C ASN A 44 -17.55 0.40 22.64
N ILE A 45 -18.28 1.50 22.61
CA ILE A 45 -17.82 2.78 22.08
C ILE A 45 -16.52 3.27 22.76
N LEU A 46 -16.32 2.97 24.05
CA LEU A 46 -15.12 3.35 24.80
C LEU A 46 -13.88 2.52 24.40
N ALA A 47 -14.06 1.41 23.69
CA ALA A 47 -12.96 0.63 23.08
C ALA A 47 -12.66 1.08 21.64
N GLN A 48 -13.62 1.68 20.95
CA GLN A 48 -13.56 1.99 19.52
C GLN A 48 -13.26 3.46 19.23
N GLU A 49 -13.71 4.36 20.11
CA GLU A 49 -13.60 5.81 19.94
C GLU A 49 -12.61 6.40 20.96
N GLU A 50 -11.80 7.35 20.51
CA GLU A 50 -10.87 8.04 21.38
C GLU A 50 -11.61 9.02 22.31
N VAL A 51 -11.43 8.83 23.62
CA VAL A 51 -12.00 9.71 24.64
C VAL A 51 -10.94 10.68 25.14
N PHE A 52 -10.96 11.90 24.57
CA PHE A 52 -10.08 12.97 25.02
C PHE A 52 -10.47 13.50 26.40
N GLY A 53 -9.80 13.02 27.44
CA GLY A 53 -10.04 13.38 28.84
C GLY A 53 -9.42 12.35 29.79
N PRO A 54 -9.59 12.50 31.11
CA PRO A 54 -9.04 11.55 32.09
C PRO A 54 -9.93 10.29 32.16
N VAL A 55 -10.07 9.56 31.05
CA VAL A 55 -10.93 8.38 30.94
C VAL A 55 -10.10 7.20 30.47
N LEU A 56 -10.15 6.09 31.21
CA LEU A 56 -9.51 4.83 30.84
C LEU A 56 -10.58 3.77 30.64
N ALA A 57 -10.51 3.08 29.52
CA ALA A 57 -11.32 1.90 29.23
C ALA A 57 -10.45 0.64 29.39
N THR A 58 -10.97 -0.36 30.08
CA THR A 58 -10.23 -1.60 30.36
C THR A 58 -11.02 -2.83 29.94
N MET A 59 -10.32 -3.75 29.28
CA MET A 59 -10.80 -5.07 28.88
C MET A 59 -9.74 -6.12 29.18
N SER A 60 -10.15 -7.38 29.29
CA SER A 60 -9.25 -8.51 29.52
C SER A 60 -9.09 -9.35 28.26
N PHE A 61 -7.94 -10.01 28.12
CA PHE A 61 -7.69 -11.06 27.13
C PHE A 61 -7.17 -12.32 27.83
N ARG A 62 -7.21 -13.46 27.14
CA ARG A 62 -6.83 -14.79 27.67
C ARG A 62 -5.49 -15.27 27.16
N ASN A 63 -5.10 -14.85 25.96
CA ASN A 63 -3.84 -15.22 25.33
C ASN A 63 -3.28 -14.05 24.51
N THR A 64 -2.06 -14.24 24.01
CA THR A 64 -1.31 -13.22 23.29
C THR A 64 -1.96 -12.85 21.95
N GLU A 65 -2.51 -13.84 21.24
CA GLU A 65 -3.17 -13.65 19.95
C GLU A 65 -4.43 -12.79 20.10
N GLU A 66 -5.25 -13.08 21.11
CA GLU A 66 -6.45 -12.29 21.44
C GLU A 66 -6.08 -10.86 21.83
N ALA A 67 -4.98 -10.67 22.58
CA ALA A 67 -4.51 -9.32 22.93
C ALA A 67 -4.14 -8.50 21.69
N ILE A 68 -3.44 -9.11 20.73
CA ILE A 68 -3.06 -8.48 19.46
C ILE A 68 -4.29 -8.17 18.62
N GLU A 69 -5.23 -9.11 18.51
CA GLU A 69 -6.50 -8.92 17.79
C GLU A 69 -7.29 -7.74 18.37
N LEU A 70 -7.47 -7.71 19.69
CA LEU A 70 -8.20 -6.64 20.37
C LEU A 70 -7.51 -5.28 20.21
N ALA A 71 -6.18 -5.22 20.37
CA ALA A 71 -5.43 -3.98 20.20
C ALA A 71 -5.48 -3.44 18.76
N ASN A 72 -5.57 -4.34 17.77
CA ASN A 72 -5.63 -3.98 16.36
C ASN A 72 -7.05 -3.72 15.85
N ASN A 73 -8.09 -4.08 16.62
CA ASN A 73 -9.51 -3.93 16.32
C ASN A 73 -9.99 -2.49 16.54
N THR A 74 -9.37 -1.57 15.80
CA THR A 74 -9.71 -0.16 15.75
C THR A 74 -9.29 0.40 14.38
N ARG A 75 -9.95 1.46 13.93
CA ARG A 75 -9.56 2.20 12.72
C ARG A 75 -8.31 3.07 12.92
N TYR A 76 -7.84 3.19 14.15
CA TYR A 76 -6.65 3.96 14.51
C TYR A 76 -5.37 3.12 14.55
N GLY A 77 -4.24 3.81 14.66
CA GLY A 77 -2.91 3.21 14.70
C GLY A 77 -1.80 4.19 15.01
N LEU A 78 -1.83 4.81 16.19
CA LEU A 78 -0.88 5.85 16.58
C LEU A 78 0.26 5.32 17.45
N ALA A 79 -0.04 5.01 18.70
CA ALA A 79 0.93 4.49 19.66
C ALA A 79 0.34 3.35 20.50
N ALA A 80 1.19 2.46 20.98
CA ALA A 80 0.82 1.37 21.87
C ALA A 80 1.88 1.11 22.93
N SER A 81 1.49 0.43 24.00
CA SER A 81 2.36 0.04 25.10
C SER A 81 2.18 -1.44 25.40
N VAL A 82 3.29 -2.16 25.55
CA VAL A 82 3.32 -3.59 25.89
C VAL A 82 4.08 -3.76 27.19
N TRP A 83 3.48 -4.46 28.15
CA TRP A 83 4.08 -4.73 29.46
C TRP A 83 4.30 -6.23 29.63
N SER A 84 5.57 -6.65 29.71
CA SER A 84 5.97 -8.01 30.02
C SER A 84 7.41 -8.06 30.53
N GLU A 85 7.66 -8.83 31.58
CA GLU A 85 9.02 -9.16 32.04
C GLU A 85 9.70 -10.18 31.12
N ASN A 86 8.95 -10.82 30.21
CA ASN A 86 9.50 -11.77 29.25
C ASN A 86 9.88 -11.05 27.95
N VAL A 87 11.18 -10.95 27.70
CA VAL A 87 11.73 -10.30 26.49
C VAL A 87 11.20 -10.90 25.19
N ASN A 88 11.04 -12.22 25.12
CA ASN A 88 10.52 -12.89 23.92
C ASN A 88 9.07 -12.49 23.68
N LEU A 89 8.24 -12.45 24.73
CA LEU A 89 6.83 -12.08 24.60
C LEU A 89 6.67 -10.61 24.19
N ALA A 90 7.40 -9.71 24.85
CA ALA A 90 7.34 -8.28 24.53
C ALA A 90 7.75 -8.00 23.07
N LEU A 91 8.88 -8.58 22.63
CA LEU A 91 9.39 -8.39 21.27
C LEU A 91 8.63 -9.20 20.22
N HIS A 92 7.88 -10.23 20.61
CA HIS A 92 6.93 -10.92 19.73
C HIS A 92 5.68 -10.06 19.46
N VAL A 93 5.13 -9.43 20.50
CA VAL A 93 3.90 -8.63 20.39
C VAL A 93 4.14 -7.29 19.69
N ALA A 94 5.23 -6.59 20.03
CA ALA A 94 5.49 -5.23 19.55
C ALA A 94 5.38 -5.03 18.02
N PRO A 95 5.99 -5.86 17.15
CA PRO A 95 5.86 -5.70 15.70
C PRO A 95 4.45 -6.05 15.17
N GLN A 96 3.66 -6.83 15.90
CA GLN A 96 2.31 -7.22 15.46
C GLN A 96 1.25 -6.15 15.76
N LEU A 97 1.57 -5.18 16.63
CA LEU A 97 0.66 -4.09 16.95
C LEU A 97 0.53 -3.07 15.81
N LYS A 98 -0.73 -2.74 15.58
CA LYS A 98 -1.38 -1.67 14.82
C LYS A 98 -0.84 -0.24 14.87
N ALA A 99 0.37 0.06 15.34
CA ALA A 99 0.78 1.41 15.73
C ALA A 99 2.10 1.88 15.11
N GLY A 100 2.27 3.18 14.90
CA GLY A 100 3.55 3.74 14.44
C GLY A 100 4.59 3.89 15.55
N VAL A 101 4.17 3.85 16.82
CA VAL A 101 5.07 3.77 17.99
C VAL A 101 4.63 2.67 18.94
N VAL A 102 5.59 1.89 19.43
CA VAL A 102 5.34 0.89 20.48
C VAL A 102 6.37 1.04 21.59
N TRP A 103 5.91 1.15 22.83
CA TRP A 103 6.77 1.19 24.01
C TRP A 103 6.74 -0.16 24.74
N VAL A 104 7.91 -0.77 24.94
CA VAL A 104 8.05 -1.96 25.79
C VAL A 104 8.36 -1.51 27.23
N ASN A 105 7.52 -1.94 28.18
CA ASN A 105 7.63 -1.64 29.62
C ASN A 105 7.70 -0.14 29.94
N GLY A 106 6.96 0.65 29.18
CA GLY A 106 6.84 2.10 29.35
C GLY A 106 5.67 2.64 28.53
N THR A 107 5.34 3.91 28.71
CA THR A 107 4.34 4.61 27.89
C THR A 107 4.67 6.09 27.83
N ASN A 108 4.24 6.77 26.76
CA ASN A 108 4.44 8.21 26.57
C ASN A 108 5.91 8.65 26.66
N MET A 109 6.81 7.83 26.12
CA MET A 109 8.23 8.17 26.01
C MET A 109 8.47 8.91 24.69
N PHE A 110 9.13 10.06 24.76
CA PHE A 110 9.40 10.92 23.62
C PHE A 110 10.85 11.38 23.63
N ASP A 111 11.42 11.53 22.44
CA ASP A 111 12.70 12.15 22.21
C ASP A 111 12.74 12.75 20.80
N ALA A 112 13.47 13.85 20.62
CA ALA A 112 13.53 14.55 19.34
C ALA A 112 14.16 13.71 18.22
N ALA A 113 15.02 12.73 18.54
CA ALA A 113 15.63 11.85 17.56
C ALA A 113 14.74 10.65 17.19
N CYS A 114 13.64 10.41 17.91
CA CYS A 114 12.78 9.25 17.73
C CYS A 114 11.46 9.67 17.06
N GLY A 115 11.26 9.23 15.82
CA GLY A 115 10.06 9.57 15.06
C GLY A 115 8.76 9.09 15.71
N PHE A 116 7.70 9.89 15.62
CA PHE A 116 6.34 9.55 16.04
C PHE A 116 5.35 9.90 14.93
N GLY A 117 4.31 9.09 14.77
CA GLY A 117 3.26 9.30 13.79
C GLY A 117 2.43 8.04 13.60
N GLY A 118 1.24 8.17 13.04
CA GLY A 118 0.31 7.05 12.87
C GLY A 118 0.29 6.43 11.49
N TYR A 119 -0.56 5.42 11.34
CA TYR A 119 -1.13 4.96 10.08
C TYR A 119 -2.61 4.63 10.28
N ARG A 120 -3.33 4.22 9.21
CA ARG A 120 -4.80 4.18 9.15
C ARG A 120 -5.39 5.58 9.39
N GLU A 121 -6.48 5.70 10.15
CA GLU A 121 -7.14 6.98 10.44
C GLU A 121 -6.41 7.82 11.49
N SER A 122 -5.27 7.35 12.03
CA SER A 122 -4.39 8.18 12.86
C SER A 122 -3.49 9.12 12.02
N GLY A 123 -3.70 9.16 10.70
CA GLY A 123 -2.93 9.99 9.76
C GLY A 123 -1.72 9.27 9.21
N PHE A 124 -0.80 10.03 8.61
CA PHE A 124 0.40 9.53 7.95
C PHE A 124 1.58 10.50 8.14
N GLY A 125 2.78 10.04 7.79
CA GLY A 125 4.02 10.78 8.01
C GLY A 125 4.59 10.57 9.41
N ARG A 126 5.79 11.10 9.65
CA ARG A 126 6.46 11.04 10.96
C ARG A 126 6.97 12.42 11.35
N GLU A 127 6.98 12.69 12.64
CA GLU A 127 7.61 13.86 13.25
C GLU A 127 8.71 13.43 14.20
N GLY A 128 9.87 14.10 14.15
CA GLY A 128 11.06 13.71 14.91
C GLY A 128 11.94 12.69 14.18
N GLY A 129 13.20 12.63 14.61
CA GLY A 129 14.22 11.80 13.98
C GLY A 129 14.55 12.21 12.55
N ARG A 130 15.42 11.42 11.90
CA ARG A 130 15.74 11.61 10.48
C ARG A 130 14.56 11.26 9.58
N GLU A 131 13.69 10.36 10.06
CA GLU A 131 12.54 9.87 9.33
C GLU A 131 11.54 11.01 9.13
N GLY A 132 11.26 11.80 10.17
CA GLY A 132 10.39 12.95 10.06
C GLY A 132 10.96 14.12 9.25
N MET A 133 12.29 14.22 9.11
CA MET A 133 12.88 15.23 8.22
C MET A 133 12.46 15.01 6.75
N PHE A 134 12.19 13.78 6.33
CA PHE A 134 11.80 13.50 4.95
C PHE A 134 10.42 14.05 4.58
N GLU A 135 9.54 14.26 5.55
CA GLU A 135 8.23 14.87 5.32
C GLU A 135 8.34 16.37 4.94
N TYR A 136 9.46 17.00 5.30
CA TYR A 136 9.74 18.41 5.01
C TYR A 136 10.74 18.59 3.85
N LEU A 137 11.16 17.50 3.20
CA LEU A 137 12.09 17.53 2.07
C LEU A 137 11.40 17.08 0.78
N ALA A 138 11.62 17.83 -0.30
CA ALA A 138 11.23 17.37 -1.62
C ALA A 138 12.23 16.31 -2.09
N ALA A 139 11.77 15.06 -2.27
CA ALA A 139 12.57 14.03 -2.91
C ALA A 139 12.97 14.49 -4.32
N LYS A 140 14.24 14.29 -4.67
CA LYS A 140 14.75 14.56 -6.02
C LYS A 140 14.28 13.45 -6.95
N LEU A 141 13.01 13.52 -7.37
CA LEU A 141 12.45 12.63 -8.37
C LEU A 141 12.58 13.29 -9.75
N PRO A 142 12.99 12.54 -10.79
CA PRO A 142 13.23 13.09 -12.11
C PRO A 142 11.89 13.30 -12.80
N VAL A 143 11.40 14.55 -12.80
CA VAL A 143 10.09 14.89 -13.35
C VAL A 143 10.07 14.70 -14.87
N GLY A 144 9.18 13.83 -15.34
CA GLY A 144 8.97 13.51 -16.75
C GLY A 144 7.91 14.41 -17.41
N PRO A 145 7.44 14.02 -18.62
CA PRO A 145 6.46 14.77 -19.38
C PRO A 145 5.09 14.82 -18.70
N ALA A 146 4.26 15.80 -19.08
CA ALA A 146 2.86 15.85 -18.67
C ALA A 146 2.08 14.68 -19.26
N ILE A 147 1.25 14.05 -18.44
CA ILE A 147 0.37 12.96 -18.84
C ILE A 147 -0.95 13.58 -19.32
N LYS A 148 -1.36 13.18 -20.51
CA LYS A 148 -2.66 13.56 -21.07
C LYS A 148 -3.70 12.52 -20.66
N PRO A 149 -4.98 12.91 -20.50
CA PRO A 149 -6.06 11.94 -20.30
C PRO A 149 -6.05 10.91 -21.42
N ALA A 150 -6.32 9.66 -21.07
CA ALA A 150 -6.46 8.59 -22.05
C ALA A 150 -7.57 8.98 -23.05
N ALA A 151 -7.22 9.09 -24.33
CA ALA A 151 -8.21 9.32 -25.38
C ALA A 151 -9.03 8.03 -25.55
N VAL A 152 -10.34 8.15 -25.74
CA VAL A 152 -11.21 7.03 -26.11
C VAL A 152 -10.82 6.58 -27.53
N GLY A 153 -9.82 5.70 -27.62
CA GLY A 153 -9.42 5.11 -28.89
C GLY A 153 -10.44 4.06 -29.32
N SER A 154 -11.15 4.30 -30.41
CA SER A 154 -11.82 3.23 -31.15
C SER A 154 -10.79 2.57 -32.08
N ALA A 155 -10.41 1.33 -31.79
CA ALA A 155 -9.63 0.55 -32.75
C ALA A 155 -10.52 0.27 -33.97
N GLN A 156 -9.97 0.39 -35.19
CA GLN A 156 -10.69 -0.12 -36.35
C GLN A 156 -10.63 -1.63 -36.33
N VAL A 157 -11.81 -2.27 -36.26
CA VAL A 157 -11.95 -3.71 -36.46
C VAL A 157 -11.57 -3.98 -37.91
N VAL A 158 -10.38 -4.54 -38.12
CA VAL A 158 -9.97 -5.01 -39.45
C VAL A 158 -10.61 -6.38 -39.63
N GLU A 159 -11.51 -6.53 -40.59
CA GLU A 159 -12.02 -7.84 -41.00
C GLU A 159 -10.83 -8.75 -41.31
N GLN A 160 -10.72 -9.87 -40.58
CA GLN A 160 -9.73 -10.89 -40.90
C GLN A 160 -10.10 -11.53 -42.23
N ALA A 161 -9.21 -11.43 -43.21
CA ALA A 161 -9.20 -12.36 -44.34
C ALA A 161 -8.86 -13.75 -43.80
N ASP A 162 -9.68 -14.74 -44.17
CA ASP A 162 -9.68 -16.14 -43.74
C ASP A 162 -10.20 -16.44 -42.32
N GLY A 163 -11.53 -16.55 -42.21
CA GLY A 163 -12.29 -17.72 -41.71
C GLY A 163 -11.95 -18.44 -40.39
N MET A 164 -10.85 -18.15 -39.71
CA MET A 164 -10.48 -18.67 -38.40
C MET A 164 -10.25 -17.49 -37.46
N ALA A 165 -11.31 -17.11 -36.73
CA ALA A 165 -11.21 -16.10 -35.70
C ALA A 165 -10.30 -16.58 -34.56
N ILE A 166 -9.07 -16.06 -34.51
CA ILE A 166 -8.13 -16.34 -33.42
C ILE A 166 -8.60 -15.58 -32.17
N ASP A 167 -8.86 -16.29 -31.07
CA ASP A 167 -9.12 -15.67 -29.76
C ASP A 167 -7.88 -14.92 -29.28
N ARG A 168 -8.02 -13.59 -29.14
CA ARG A 168 -6.99 -12.67 -28.67
C ARG A 168 -7.50 -11.78 -27.54
N THR A 169 -8.48 -12.27 -26.77
CA THR A 169 -9.07 -11.54 -25.67
C THR A 169 -8.40 -11.94 -24.36
N ALA A 170 -7.49 -11.08 -23.90
CA ALA A 170 -6.84 -11.24 -22.61
C ALA A 170 -7.83 -11.00 -21.46
N LYS A 171 -7.56 -11.66 -20.34
CA LYS A 171 -8.37 -11.63 -19.10
C LYS A 171 -7.80 -10.59 -18.12
N LEU A 172 -8.35 -10.54 -16.91
CA LEU A 172 -7.72 -9.88 -15.76
C LEU A 172 -6.84 -10.90 -15.03
N PHE A 173 -5.92 -10.46 -14.16
CA PHE A 173 -5.13 -11.34 -13.30
C PHE A 173 -5.43 -11.06 -11.84
N ILE A 174 -6.17 -11.95 -11.17
CA ILE A 174 -6.64 -11.74 -9.79
C ILE A 174 -6.43 -13.00 -8.98
N GLY A 175 -5.75 -12.89 -7.84
CA GLY A 175 -5.54 -14.01 -6.94
C GLY A 175 -4.72 -15.15 -7.56
N GLY A 176 -3.69 -14.81 -8.34
CA GLY A 176 -2.78 -15.80 -8.95
C GLY A 176 -3.36 -16.56 -10.14
N LYS A 177 -4.45 -16.06 -10.76
CA LYS A 177 -5.06 -16.69 -11.93
C LYS A 177 -5.71 -15.67 -12.86
N GLN A 178 -5.86 -16.06 -14.11
CA GLN A 178 -6.60 -15.28 -15.10
C GLN A 178 -8.11 -15.41 -14.91
N VAL A 179 -8.82 -14.28 -14.80
CA VAL A 179 -10.28 -14.24 -14.58
C VAL A 179 -10.99 -13.35 -15.60
N ARG A 180 -12.22 -13.71 -15.97
CA ARG A 180 -13.05 -12.86 -16.83
C ARG A 180 -13.44 -11.59 -16.07
N PRO A 181 -13.52 -10.43 -16.74
CA PRO A 181 -14.08 -9.23 -16.13
C PRO A 181 -15.53 -9.50 -15.74
N ASP A 182 -15.94 -9.04 -14.57
CA ASP A 182 -17.27 -9.27 -14.04
C ASP A 182 -18.38 -8.78 -14.98
N GLY A 183 -18.17 -7.64 -15.62
CA GLY A 183 -19.10 -7.08 -16.60
C GLY A 183 -19.17 -7.85 -17.93
N ASN A 184 -18.31 -8.84 -18.15
CA ASN A 184 -18.16 -9.59 -19.42
C ASN A 184 -17.94 -8.71 -20.67
N TYR A 185 -17.44 -7.48 -20.49
CA TYR A 185 -17.05 -6.59 -21.57
C TYR A 185 -15.54 -6.62 -21.80
N SER A 186 -15.11 -6.36 -23.03
CA SER A 186 -13.72 -6.18 -23.39
C SER A 186 -13.47 -4.78 -23.98
N LEU A 187 -12.23 -4.32 -23.90
CA LEU A 187 -11.72 -3.14 -24.59
C LEU A 187 -10.85 -3.60 -25.77
N THR A 188 -11.12 -3.04 -26.95
CA THR A 188 -10.27 -3.25 -28.12
C THR A 188 -8.95 -2.52 -27.97
N VAL A 189 -7.84 -3.19 -28.24
CA VAL A 189 -6.50 -2.60 -28.20
C VAL A 189 -5.98 -2.45 -29.62
N ALA A 190 -5.59 -1.23 -29.97
CA ALA A 190 -5.02 -0.92 -31.27
C ALA A 190 -3.48 -1.04 -31.26
N THR A 191 -2.92 -1.47 -32.38
CA THR A 191 -1.51 -1.27 -32.71
C THR A 191 -1.23 0.21 -32.97
N ALA A 192 0.05 0.59 -33.02
CA ALA A 192 0.46 1.96 -33.36
C ALA A 192 -0.04 2.43 -34.74
N LYS A 193 -0.35 1.49 -35.64
CA LYS A 193 -0.91 1.75 -36.98
C LYS A 193 -2.44 1.75 -37.01
N GLY A 194 -3.11 1.69 -35.86
CA GLY A 194 -4.58 1.72 -35.74
C GLY A 194 -5.30 0.40 -36.02
N LYS A 195 -4.57 -0.68 -36.36
CA LYS A 195 -5.15 -2.02 -36.54
C LYS A 195 -5.43 -2.70 -35.21
N LEU A 196 -6.45 -3.56 -35.13
CA LEU A 196 -6.72 -4.41 -33.96
C LEU A 196 -5.50 -5.29 -33.60
N ALA A 197 -4.96 -5.11 -32.40
CA ALA A 197 -3.91 -5.95 -31.83
C ALA A 197 -4.48 -7.15 -31.06
N GLY A 198 -5.57 -6.91 -30.34
CA GLY A 198 -6.29 -7.87 -29.50
C GLY A 198 -7.30 -7.13 -28.63
N GLU A 199 -7.81 -7.81 -27.61
CA GLU A 199 -8.73 -7.23 -26.64
C GLU A 199 -8.27 -7.53 -25.21
N VAL A 200 -8.69 -6.72 -24.25
CA VAL A 200 -8.46 -6.94 -22.82
C VAL A 200 -9.77 -6.84 -22.05
N GLY A 201 -9.86 -7.46 -20.88
CA GLY A 201 -11.05 -7.31 -20.04
C GLY A 201 -11.29 -5.85 -19.64
N LEU A 202 -12.54 -5.39 -19.73
CA LEU A 202 -12.96 -4.10 -19.19
C LEU A 202 -13.33 -4.30 -17.71
N GLY A 203 -12.34 -4.14 -16.84
CA GLY A 203 -12.52 -4.24 -15.40
C GLY A 203 -13.46 -3.16 -14.86
N ASN A 204 -14.17 -3.49 -13.78
CA ASN A 204 -15.11 -2.61 -13.11
C ASN A 204 -14.86 -2.53 -11.58
N ARG A 205 -15.78 -1.89 -10.85
CA ARG A 205 -15.70 -1.79 -9.38
C ARG A 205 -15.63 -3.16 -8.69
N LYS A 206 -16.38 -4.15 -9.16
CA LYS A 206 -16.41 -5.48 -8.56
C LYS A 206 -15.09 -6.21 -8.78
N ASP A 207 -14.47 -6.06 -9.96
CA ASP A 207 -13.14 -6.64 -10.22
C ASP A 207 -12.07 -6.03 -9.30
N ILE A 208 -12.09 -4.72 -9.05
CA ILE A 208 -11.20 -4.08 -8.07
C ILE A 208 -11.45 -4.63 -6.66
N ARG A 209 -12.72 -4.75 -6.24
CA ARG A 209 -13.06 -5.35 -4.94
C ARG A 209 -12.54 -6.78 -4.83
N ASP A 210 -12.70 -7.59 -5.88
CA ASP A 210 -12.23 -8.98 -5.91
C ASP A 210 -10.69 -9.05 -5.85
N ALA A 211 -10.00 -8.10 -6.52
CA ALA A 211 -8.54 -7.95 -6.45
C ALA A 211 -8.04 -7.51 -5.07
N VAL A 212 -8.71 -6.54 -4.43
CA VAL A 212 -8.37 -6.08 -3.07
C VAL A 212 -8.62 -7.21 -2.05
N ALA A 213 -9.73 -7.95 -2.19
CA ALA A 213 -10.00 -9.11 -1.35
C ALA A 213 -8.90 -10.19 -1.50
N ALA A 214 -8.44 -10.47 -2.72
CA ALA A 214 -7.33 -11.38 -2.96
C ALA A 214 -6.01 -10.87 -2.35
N ALA A 215 -5.73 -9.57 -2.45
CA ALA A 215 -4.57 -8.95 -1.83
C ALA A 215 -4.59 -9.05 -0.29
N ARG A 216 -5.73 -8.81 0.36
CA ARG A 216 -5.90 -8.94 1.82
C ARG A 216 -5.81 -10.39 2.32
N ALA A 217 -6.29 -11.33 1.51
CA ALA A 217 -6.20 -12.76 1.78
C ALA A 217 -4.77 -13.31 1.62
N CYS A 218 -3.89 -12.61 0.89
CA CYS A 218 -2.51 -13.02 0.69
C CYS A 218 -1.68 -12.83 1.97
N LYS A 219 -1.55 -13.89 2.78
CA LYS A 219 -0.65 -13.90 3.95
C LYS A 219 0.77 -14.31 3.59
N ALA A 220 0.92 -15.16 2.58
CA ALA A 220 2.20 -15.72 2.16
C ALA A 220 3.23 -14.66 1.70
N TRP A 221 2.80 -13.48 1.24
CA TRP A 221 3.73 -12.44 0.78
C TRP A 221 4.16 -11.46 1.89
N PRO A 222 3.24 -10.84 2.65
CA PRO A 222 3.63 -9.95 3.76
C PRO A 222 4.41 -10.68 4.86
N ASP A 223 4.10 -11.96 5.11
CA ASP A 223 4.75 -12.77 6.14
C ASP A 223 6.07 -13.42 5.65
N ALA A 224 6.35 -13.37 4.35
CA ALA A 224 7.60 -13.89 3.81
C ALA A 224 8.80 -13.12 4.36
N THR A 225 9.93 -13.81 4.53
CA THR A 225 11.20 -13.15 4.82
C THR A 225 11.61 -12.26 3.64
N ALA A 226 12.39 -11.21 3.92
CA ALA A 226 12.94 -10.37 2.86
C ALA A 226 13.76 -11.19 1.85
N PHE A 227 14.54 -12.17 2.32
CA PHE A 227 15.27 -13.08 1.45
C PHE A 227 14.35 -13.87 0.50
N ASN A 228 13.24 -14.43 0.99
CA ASN A 228 12.31 -15.18 0.13
C ASN A 228 11.67 -14.26 -0.92
N ARG A 229 11.26 -13.04 -0.54
CA ARG A 229 10.75 -12.06 -1.51
C ARG A 229 11.80 -11.69 -2.56
N SER A 230 13.06 -11.55 -2.14
CA SER A 230 14.20 -11.28 -3.03
C SER A 230 14.34 -12.38 -4.09
N GLN A 231 14.31 -13.66 -3.68
CA GLN A 231 14.41 -14.79 -4.62
C GLN A 231 13.27 -14.81 -5.65
N VAL A 232 12.03 -14.58 -5.20
CA VAL A 232 10.87 -14.50 -6.10
C VAL A 232 11.01 -13.36 -7.11
N LEU A 233 11.52 -12.19 -6.68
CA LEU A 233 11.76 -11.07 -7.61
C LEU A 233 12.93 -11.33 -8.57
N TYR A 234 13.95 -12.10 -8.16
CA TYR A 234 14.99 -12.59 -9.06
C TYR A 234 14.41 -13.53 -10.13
N TYR A 235 13.54 -14.48 -9.76
CA TYR A 235 12.84 -15.32 -10.74
C TYR A 235 11.96 -14.50 -11.68
N PHE A 236 11.30 -13.46 -11.16
CA PHE A 236 10.54 -12.55 -12.01
C PHE A 236 11.42 -11.86 -13.06
N ALA A 237 12.60 -11.37 -12.66
CA ALA A 237 13.57 -10.77 -13.57
C ALA A 237 14.09 -11.77 -14.61
N GLU A 238 14.45 -12.98 -14.19
CA GLU A 238 14.99 -14.04 -15.04
C GLU A 238 13.96 -14.52 -16.08
N ASN A 239 12.71 -14.74 -15.65
CA ASN A 239 11.64 -15.16 -16.53
C ASN A 239 11.24 -14.06 -17.55
N LEU A 240 11.30 -12.78 -17.15
CA LEU A 240 11.13 -11.67 -18.10
C LEU A 240 12.30 -11.59 -19.09
N SER A 241 13.53 -11.78 -18.60
CA SER A 241 14.73 -11.82 -19.44
C SER A 241 14.65 -12.91 -20.51
N GLY A 242 14.18 -14.11 -20.15
CA GLY A 242 13.96 -15.21 -21.09
C GLY A 242 12.94 -14.91 -22.21
N ARG A 243 12.08 -13.90 -22.04
CA ARG A 243 11.08 -13.46 -23.02
C ARG A 243 11.30 -12.04 -23.53
N ALA A 244 12.50 -11.47 -23.32
CA ALA A 244 12.76 -10.06 -23.63
C ALA A 244 12.46 -9.67 -25.09
N ASP A 245 12.84 -10.51 -26.06
CA ASP A 245 12.59 -10.27 -27.48
C ASP A 245 11.09 -10.20 -27.82
N GLU A 246 10.26 -11.00 -27.14
CA GLU A 246 8.80 -11.00 -27.31
C GLU A 246 8.20 -9.67 -26.85
N PHE A 247 8.61 -9.19 -25.67
CA PHE A 247 8.17 -7.91 -25.12
C PHE A 247 8.64 -6.74 -25.98
N ALA A 248 9.88 -6.78 -26.49
CA ALA A 248 10.40 -5.74 -27.38
C ALA A 248 9.59 -5.68 -28.69
N ALA A 249 9.26 -6.84 -29.28
CA ALA A 249 8.41 -6.91 -30.47
C ALA A 249 7.00 -6.36 -30.18
N ARG A 250 6.44 -6.69 -29.01
CA ARG A 250 5.12 -6.18 -28.57
C ARG A 250 5.12 -4.66 -28.39
N LEU A 251 6.16 -4.09 -27.80
CA LEU A 251 6.32 -2.63 -27.65
C LEU A 251 6.36 -1.93 -29.01
N VAL A 252 7.14 -2.45 -29.97
CA VAL A 252 7.16 -1.91 -31.35
C VAL A 252 5.77 -1.97 -31.98
N GLN A 253 5.05 -3.08 -31.81
CA GLN A 253 3.72 -3.27 -32.37
C GLN A 253 2.68 -2.30 -31.79
N LEU A 254 2.66 -2.12 -30.47
CA LEU A 254 1.62 -1.38 -29.75
C LEU A 254 1.93 0.12 -29.65
N ALA A 255 3.14 0.45 -29.20
CA ALA A 255 3.55 1.83 -28.92
C ALA A 255 4.16 2.52 -30.15
N GLY A 256 4.61 1.75 -31.16
CA GLY A 256 5.18 2.31 -32.39
C GLY A 256 6.58 2.91 -32.20
N VAL A 257 7.23 2.57 -31.10
CA VAL A 257 8.61 2.95 -30.80
C VAL A 257 9.58 2.20 -31.73
N THR A 258 10.81 2.71 -31.84
CA THR A 258 11.85 2.02 -32.62
C THR A 258 12.24 0.70 -31.94
N ALA A 259 12.72 -0.27 -32.71
CA ALA A 259 13.19 -1.55 -32.15
C ALA A 259 14.31 -1.37 -31.10
N LYS A 260 15.16 -0.35 -31.29
CA LYS A 260 16.18 0.02 -30.30
C LYS A 260 15.54 0.50 -28.99
N ALA A 261 14.63 1.47 -29.05
CA ALA A 261 13.96 1.99 -27.87
C ALA A 261 13.11 0.93 -27.14
N ALA A 262 12.48 0.02 -27.89
CA ALA A 262 11.74 -1.10 -27.31
C ALA A 262 12.66 -2.05 -26.53
N ARG A 263 13.83 -2.39 -27.08
CA ARG A 263 14.83 -3.22 -26.38
C ARG A 263 15.35 -2.52 -25.12
N GLU A 264 15.70 -1.24 -25.22
CA GLU A 264 16.16 -0.44 -24.08
C GLU A 264 15.10 -0.39 -22.95
N GLU A 265 13.81 -0.26 -23.29
CA GLU A 265 12.74 -0.29 -22.28
C GLU A 265 12.63 -1.64 -21.56
N VAL A 266 12.75 -2.74 -22.31
CA VAL A 266 12.71 -4.11 -21.74
C VAL A 266 13.94 -4.37 -20.87
N GLU A 267 15.13 -4.04 -21.35
CA GLU A 267 16.39 -4.20 -20.61
C GLU A 267 16.36 -3.42 -19.30
N GLN A 268 15.91 -2.16 -19.33
CA GLN A 268 15.75 -1.37 -18.11
C GLN A 268 14.69 -1.95 -17.18
N SER A 269 13.59 -2.51 -17.70
CA SER A 269 12.56 -3.15 -16.87
C SER A 269 13.14 -4.36 -16.12
N ILE A 270 13.94 -5.17 -16.79
CA ILE A 270 14.66 -6.30 -16.18
C ILE A 270 15.66 -5.80 -15.14
N GLU A 271 16.43 -4.75 -15.44
CA GLU A 271 17.37 -4.13 -14.50
C GLU A 271 16.65 -3.62 -13.24
N ARG A 272 15.45 -3.02 -13.37
CA ARG A 272 14.64 -2.58 -12.23
C ARG A 272 14.22 -3.75 -11.35
N LEU A 273 13.81 -4.88 -11.92
CA LEU A 273 13.48 -6.08 -11.15
C LEU A 273 14.71 -6.60 -10.39
N PHE A 274 15.86 -6.71 -11.05
CA PHE A 274 17.10 -7.13 -10.38
C PHE A 274 17.54 -6.17 -9.27
N LEU A 275 17.44 -4.87 -9.50
CA LEU A 275 17.75 -3.85 -8.50
C LEU A 275 16.87 -4.03 -7.25
N TYR A 276 15.55 -4.12 -7.42
CA TYR A 276 14.65 -4.24 -6.29
C TYR A 276 14.71 -5.61 -5.61
N ALA A 277 14.96 -6.68 -6.37
CA ALA A 277 15.29 -7.99 -5.80
C ALA A 277 16.52 -7.89 -4.89
N GLY A 278 17.58 -7.20 -5.33
CA GLY A 278 18.80 -6.98 -4.55
C GLY A 278 18.62 -6.07 -3.33
N LEU A 279 17.73 -5.07 -3.40
CA LEU A 279 17.46 -4.14 -2.30
C LEU A 279 16.45 -4.67 -1.27
N THR A 280 15.72 -5.74 -1.59
CA THR A 280 14.62 -6.27 -0.77
C THR A 280 15.01 -6.53 0.69
N ASP A 281 16.21 -7.06 0.93
CA ASP A 281 16.75 -7.40 2.25
C ASP A 281 17.86 -6.44 2.71
N LYS A 282 18.04 -5.31 2.02
CA LYS A 282 19.12 -4.32 2.29
C LYS A 282 18.59 -2.92 2.58
N PHE A 283 17.27 -2.73 2.55
CA PHE A 283 16.64 -1.48 2.90
C PHE A 283 16.25 -1.45 4.39
N GLU A 284 17.27 -1.34 5.24
CA GLU A 284 17.15 -1.52 6.69
C GLU A 284 16.65 -0.26 7.42
N GLY A 285 16.07 -0.50 8.60
CA GLY A 285 15.69 0.53 9.55
C GLY A 285 16.88 1.18 10.26
N ARG A 286 16.61 1.88 11.36
CA ARG A 286 17.65 2.56 12.16
C ARG A 286 17.48 2.30 13.65
N VAL A 287 18.56 2.55 14.39
CA VAL A 287 18.54 2.57 15.87
C VAL A 287 18.81 3.98 16.34
N HIS A 288 17.91 4.51 17.15
CA HIS A 288 18.06 5.81 17.82
C HIS A 288 18.42 5.60 19.29
N GLN A 289 19.20 6.54 19.85
CA GLN A 289 19.66 6.52 21.24
C GLN A 289 19.12 7.75 21.97
N PRO A 290 17.88 7.69 22.49
CA PRO A 290 17.33 8.77 23.31
C PRO A 290 18.12 8.92 24.62
N PRO A 291 18.06 10.07 25.31
CA PRO A 291 18.71 10.29 26.62
C PRO A 291 17.95 9.59 27.76
N ALA A 292 17.66 8.30 27.59
CA ALA A 292 16.96 7.43 28.53
C ALA A 292 17.62 6.04 28.52
N ARG A 293 17.27 5.17 29.48
CA ARG A 293 17.70 3.75 29.51
C ARG A 293 16.94 2.90 28.49
N ALA A 294 16.95 3.33 27.24
CA ALA A 294 16.24 2.71 26.16
C ALA A 294 16.94 2.99 24.83
N VAL A 295 16.70 2.12 23.85
CA VAL A 295 16.93 2.43 22.43
C VAL A 295 15.62 2.36 21.68
N THR A 296 15.54 3.07 20.57
CA THR A 296 14.37 3.04 19.70
C THR A 296 14.76 2.41 18.37
N LEU A 297 14.11 1.29 18.04
CA LEU A 297 14.26 0.60 16.78
C LEU A 297 13.26 1.20 15.78
N ALA A 298 13.73 2.00 14.83
CA ALA A 298 12.95 2.52 13.72
C ALA A 298 12.86 1.45 12.62
N LEU A 299 11.90 0.54 12.76
CA LEU A 299 11.68 -0.58 11.86
C LEU A 299 10.91 -0.16 10.61
N HIS A 300 11.23 -0.74 9.47
CA HIS A 300 10.43 -0.61 8.26
C HIS A 300 9.39 -1.74 8.19
N GLU A 301 8.14 -1.38 7.98
CA GLU A 301 7.02 -2.32 7.77
C GLU A 301 6.37 -2.03 6.41
N PRO A 302 5.78 -3.03 5.73
CA PRO A 302 4.99 -2.77 4.54
C PRO A 302 3.81 -1.84 4.88
N VAL A 303 3.43 -1.00 3.91
CA VAL A 303 2.19 -0.22 3.97
C VAL A 303 0.97 -1.14 4.03
N GLY A 304 1.00 -2.25 3.29
CA GLY A 304 -0.04 -3.27 3.26
C GLY A 304 -0.53 -3.54 1.84
N VAL A 305 -1.80 -3.21 1.55
CA VAL A 305 -2.36 -3.28 0.19
C VAL A 305 -2.20 -1.95 -0.52
N VAL A 306 -1.44 -1.94 -1.61
CA VAL A 306 -1.15 -0.75 -2.41
C VAL A 306 -1.87 -0.81 -3.76
N GLY A 307 -2.73 0.17 -4.01
CA GLY A 307 -3.28 0.43 -5.34
C GLY A 307 -2.28 1.19 -6.21
N ILE A 308 -2.09 0.78 -7.46
CA ILE A 308 -1.15 1.42 -8.38
C ILE A 308 -1.85 1.71 -9.70
N VAL A 309 -1.80 2.95 -10.18
CA VAL A 309 -2.31 3.36 -11.50
C VAL A 309 -1.14 3.86 -12.33
N ALA A 310 -0.80 3.09 -13.36
CA ALA A 310 0.36 3.32 -14.22
C ALA A 310 0.01 4.18 -15.45
N PRO A 311 0.94 5.04 -15.93
CA PRO A 311 0.69 5.88 -17.09
C PRO A 311 0.87 5.11 -18.41
N ASP A 312 0.55 5.76 -19.53
CA ASP A 312 0.67 5.15 -20.86
C ASP A 312 2.08 5.17 -21.46
N ASN A 313 2.99 6.03 -20.97
CA ASN A 313 4.33 6.19 -21.53
C ASN A 313 5.32 5.17 -20.96
N GLN A 314 6.12 4.52 -21.81
CA GLN A 314 7.01 3.41 -21.39
C GLN A 314 6.25 2.37 -20.55
N PRO A 315 5.16 1.80 -21.11
CA PRO A 315 4.15 1.03 -20.38
C PRO A 315 4.69 -0.22 -19.67
N LEU A 316 5.82 -0.79 -20.10
CA LEU A 316 6.45 -1.90 -19.39
C LEU A 316 7.33 -1.37 -18.24
N LEU A 317 8.22 -0.43 -18.55
CA LEU A 317 9.19 0.07 -17.58
C LEU A 317 8.52 0.81 -16.42
N ASN A 318 7.52 1.65 -16.69
CA ASN A 318 6.80 2.35 -15.64
C ASN A 318 6.07 1.38 -14.70
N PHE A 319 5.48 0.31 -15.26
CA PHE A 319 4.65 -0.62 -14.54
C PHE A 319 5.53 -1.44 -13.60
N VAL A 320 6.64 -1.95 -14.13
CA VAL A 320 7.66 -2.65 -13.34
C VAL A 320 8.28 -1.73 -12.29
N SER A 321 8.62 -0.49 -12.64
CA SER A 321 9.25 0.47 -11.71
C SER A 321 8.35 0.87 -10.54
N LEU A 322 7.03 0.73 -10.69
CA LEU A 322 6.05 0.96 -9.62
C LEU A 322 5.74 -0.32 -8.84
N VAL A 323 5.53 -1.44 -9.52
CA VAL A 323 5.11 -2.69 -8.87
C VAL A 323 6.26 -3.35 -8.10
N ALA A 324 7.45 -3.42 -8.68
CA ALA A 324 8.60 -4.10 -8.09
C ALA A 324 9.02 -3.55 -6.70
N PRO A 325 9.15 -2.23 -6.47
CA PRO A 325 9.50 -1.72 -5.13
C PRO A 325 8.40 -1.99 -4.09
N ALA A 326 7.13 -1.93 -4.49
CA ALA A 326 6.02 -2.26 -3.59
C ALA A 326 6.09 -3.72 -3.15
N LEU A 327 6.29 -4.64 -4.10
CA LEU A 327 6.46 -6.07 -3.82
C LEU A 327 7.71 -6.35 -2.97
N ALA A 328 8.85 -5.73 -3.27
CA ALA A 328 10.10 -5.88 -2.53
C ALA A 328 9.90 -5.57 -1.04
N MET A 329 9.20 -4.48 -0.73
CA MET A 329 8.93 -4.08 0.65
C MET A 329 7.83 -4.89 1.35
N GLY A 330 7.28 -5.92 0.70
CA GLY A 330 6.30 -6.85 1.30
C GLY A 330 4.84 -6.42 1.14
N ASN A 331 4.56 -5.44 0.28
CA ASN A 331 3.19 -5.02 -0.01
C ASN A 331 2.52 -5.99 -0.99
N ALA A 332 1.21 -6.17 -0.85
CA ALA A 332 0.38 -6.74 -1.90
C ALA A 332 -0.12 -5.62 -2.81
N VAL A 333 -0.18 -5.87 -4.12
CA VAL A 333 -0.42 -4.84 -5.13
C VAL A 333 -1.71 -5.11 -5.91
N VAL A 334 -2.51 -4.07 -6.11
CA VAL A 334 -3.61 -4.03 -7.08
C VAL A 334 -3.28 -2.97 -8.12
N ALA A 335 -2.82 -3.40 -9.29
CA ALA A 335 -2.33 -2.53 -10.35
C ALA A 335 -3.34 -2.38 -11.49
N VAL A 336 -3.53 -1.14 -11.92
CA VAL A 336 -4.21 -0.74 -13.14
C VAL A 336 -3.12 -0.32 -14.13
N PRO A 337 -2.85 -1.12 -15.17
CA PRO A 337 -1.79 -0.82 -16.14
C PRO A 337 -2.21 0.29 -17.10
N SER A 338 -1.33 0.64 -18.03
CA SER A 338 -1.64 1.54 -19.16
C SER A 338 -2.98 1.16 -19.82
N GLU A 339 -3.87 2.13 -19.96
CA GLU A 339 -5.14 1.97 -20.67
C GLU A 339 -4.92 1.83 -22.18
N ARG A 340 -3.88 2.49 -22.71
CA ARG A 340 -3.56 2.47 -24.14
C ARG A 340 -2.80 1.22 -24.59
N HIS A 341 -1.93 0.70 -23.73
CA HIS A 341 -1.04 -0.43 -24.04
C HIS A 341 -1.17 -1.60 -23.04
N PRO A 342 -2.39 -2.01 -22.64
CA PRO A 342 -2.59 -2.97 -21.55
C PRO A 342 -2.10 -4.37 -21.87
N LEU A 343 -1.97 -4.73 -23.15
CA LEU A 343 -1.50 -6.05 -23.57
C LEU A 343 -0.07 -6.37 -23.09
N LEU A 344 0.76 -5.37 -22.83
CA LEU A 344 2.08 -5.58 -22.23
C LEU A 344 1.97 -6.09 -20.79
N ALA A 345 1.03 -5.56 -20.01
CA ALA A 345 0.78 -6.06 -18.67
C ALA A 345 0.11 -7.44 -18.69
N THR A 346 -0.73 -7.75 -19.69
CA THR A 346 -1.34 -9.09 -19.80
C THR A 346 -0.33 -10.16 -20.20
N ASP A 347 0.67 -9.82 -21.01
CA ASP A 347 1.74 -10.75 -21.38
C ASP A 347 2.62 -11.14 -20.16
N LEU A 348 2.66 -10.28 -19.12
CA LEU A 348 3.33 -10.57 -17.85
C LEU A 348 2.63 -11.65 -17.01
N TYR A 349 1.36 -11.97 -17.25
CA TYR A 349 0.60 -12.91 -16.40
C TYR A 349 1.28 -14.27 -16.32
N GLN A 350 1.72 -14.79 -17.47
CA GLN A 350 2.45 -16.05 -17.53
C GLN A 350 3.81 -15.97 -16.82
N ILE A 351 4.50 -14.83 -16.91
CA ILE A 351 5.79 -14.64 -16.21
C ILE A 351 5.56 -14.63 -14.70
N ILE A 352 4.53 -13.93 -14.22
CA ILE A 352 4.14 -13.89 -12.82
C ILE A 352 3.84 -15.30 -12.29
N GLU A 353 3.06 -16.08 -13.05
CA GLU A 353 2.71 -17.46 -12.71
C GLU A 353 3.96 -18.37 -12.61
N TYR A 354 4.93 -18.23 -13.51
CA TYR A 354 6.16 -19.03 -13.49
C TYR A 354 7.24 -18.53 -12.52
N SER A 355 7.03 -17.37 -11.89
CA SER A 355 7.99 -16.79 -10.94
C SER A 355 7.65 -17.12 -9.48
N ASP A 356 6.65 -17.99 -9.27
CA ASP A 356 6.16 -18.39 -7.94
C ASP A 356 5.71 -17.21 -7.06
N ILE A 357 5.22 -16.14 -7.69
CA ILE A 357 4.62 -15.01 -6.96
C ILE A 357 3.31 -15.51 -6.30
N PRO A 358 3.16 -15.40 -4.96
CA PRO A 358 1.99 -15.93 -4.28
C PRO A 358 0.68 -15.31 -4.78
N ALA A 359 -0.37 -16.13 -4.80
CA ALA A 359 -1.72 -15.68 -5.16
C ALA A 359 -2.13 -14.46 -4.33
N GLY A 360 -2.50 -13.37 -5.03
CA GLY A 360 -2.93 -12.12 -4.41
C GLY A 360 -1.79 -11.13 -4.12
N ALA A 361 -0.51 -11.51 -4.21
CA ALA A 361 0.61 -10.58 -4.02
C ALA A 361 0.65 -9.51 -5.12
N ILE A 362 0.34 -9.90 -6.36
CA ILE A 362 0.11 -8.99 -7.49
C ILE A 362 -1.23 -9.32 -8.15
N ASN A 363 -2.04 -8.29 -8.37
CA ASN A 363 -3.32 -8.36 -9.06
C ASN A 363 -3.34 -7.26 -10.12
N ILE A 364 -3.78 -7.56 -11.33
CA ILE A 364 -3.78 -6.65 -12.47
C ILE A 364 -5.19 -6.55 -13.05
N VAL A 365 -5.75 -5.34 -13.02
CA VAL A 365 -7.09 -5.05 -13.54
C VAL A 365 -6.98 -4.05 -14.69
N THR A 366 -7.13 -4.52 -15.93
CA THR A 366 -7.21 -3.66 -17.12
C THR A 366 -8.56 -2.96 -17.21
N GLY A 367 -8.62 -1.77 -17.80
CA GLY A 367 -9.88 -1.04 -17.98
C GLY A 367 -9.67 0.47 -18.14
N ARG A 368 -10.72 1.24 -17.88
CA ARG A 368 -10.66 2.71 -17.87
C ARG A 368 -9.92 3.20 -16.62
N SER A 369 -8.70 3.67 -16.83
CA SER A 369 -7.74 3.99 -15.78
C SER A 369 -8.27 5.01 -14.76
N ALA A 370 -8.89 6.10 -15.22
CA ALA A 370 -9.49 7.12 -14.36
C ALA A 370 -10.67 6.58 -13.52
N GLU A 371 -11.50 5.71 -14.10
CA GLU A 371 -12.64 5.11 -13.38
C GLU A 371 -12.15 4.14 -12.30
N LEU A 372 -11.22 3.25 -12.64
CA LEU A 372 -10.64 2.29 -11.71
C LEU A 372 -9.82 2.97 -10.60
N CYS A 373 -9.12 4.06 -10.94
CA CYS A 373 -8.44 4.91 -9.96
C CYS A 373 -9.41 5.47 -8.92
N GLY A 374 -10.55 6.01 -9.36
CA GLY A 374 -11.58 6.50 -8.44
C GLY A 374 -12.18 5.42 -7.54
N VAL A 375 -12.24 4.17 -8.02
CA VAL A 375 -12.65 3.03 -7.17
C VAL A 375 -11.58 2.71 -6.13
N LEU A 376 -10.30 2.63 -6.52
CA LEU A 376 -9.19 2.38 -5.59
C LEU A 376 -9.07 3.47 -4.51
N ALA A 377 -9.22 4.74 -4.90
CA ALA A 377 -9.19 5.87 -3.99
C ALA A 377 -10.27 5.81 -2.91
N LYS A 378 -11.48 5.32 -3.25
CA LYS A 378 -12.62 5.19 -2.32
C LYS A 378 -12.63 3.89 -1.54
N HIS A 379 -11.70 2.98 -1.78
CA HIS A 379 -11.73 1.66 -1.16
C HIS A 379 -11.10 1.70 0.24
N ASP A 380 -11.84 1.28 1.26
CA ASP A 380 -11.38 1.35 2.66
C ASP A 380 -10.30 0.29 2.96
N ASP A 381 -10.34 -0.87 2.30
CA ASP A 381 -9.29 -1.89 2.40
C ASP A 381 -8.06 -1.63 1.52
N VAL A 382 -7.82 -0.41 1.03
CA VAL A 382 -6.55 -0.01 0.38
C VAL A 382 -5.78 0.90 1.32
N ASP A 383 -4.54 0.53 1.66
CA ASP A 383 -3.71 1.24 2.65
C ASP A 383 -2.89 2.39 2.02
N GLY A 384 -2.53 2.24 0.75
CA GLY A 384 -1.80 3.24 -0.02
C GLY A 384 -2.19 3.25 -1.50
N LEU A 385 -2.06 4.41 -2.15
CA LEU A 385 -2.44 4.61 -3.55
C LEU A 385 -1.36 5.39 -4.30
N TRP A 386 -0.84 4.82 -5.37
CA TRP A 386 0.13 5.47 -6.25
C TRP A 386 -0.52 5.78 -7.60
N VAL A 387 -0.53 7.05 -8.00
CA VAL A 387 -1.26 7.51 -9.20
C VAL A 387 -0.37 8.33 -10.10
N PHE A 388 -0.03 7.77 -11.26
CA PHE A 388 0.62 8.47 -12.34
C PHE A 388 -0.35 8.58 -13.51
N ALA A 389 -1.18 9.61 -13.46
CA ALA A 389 -2.22 9.91 -14.43
C ALA A 389 -2.22 11.40 -14.79
N ASP A 390 -3.22 11.85 -15.55
CA ASP A 390 -3.46 13.27 -15.79
C ASP A 390 -3.80 14.03 -14.48
N ALA A 391 -3.70 15.36 -14.53
CA ALA A 391 -3.81 16.20 -13.35
C ALA A 391 -5.18 16.10 -12.65
N ASP A 392 -6.27 15.96 -13.42
CA ASP A 392 -7.62 15.88 -12.86
C ASP A 392 -7.83 14.54 -12.16
N THR A 393 -7.33 13.45 -12.74
CA THR A 393 -7.37 12.11 -12.12
C THR A 393 -6.55 12.08 -10.82
N CYS A 394 -5.34 12.67 -10.80
CA CYS A 394 -4.53 12.76 -9.59
C CYS A 394 -5.24 13.56 -8.47
N ALA A 395 -5.77 14.74 -8.80
CA ALA A 395 -6.46 15.58 -7.82
C ALA A 395 -7.72 14.90 -7.26
N LYS A 396 -8.49 14.20 -8.11
CA LYS A 396 -9.64 13.41 -7.66
C LYS A 396 -9.23 12.25 -6.76
N ALA A 397 -8.15 11.55 -7.08
CA ALA A 397 -7.66 10.43 -6.27
C ALA A 397 -7.25 10.89 -4.86
N GLU A 398 -6.58 12.04 -4.74
CA GLU A 398 -6.26 12.63 -3.44
C GLU A 398 -7.53 13.02 -2.66
N ALA A 399 -8.47 13.72 -3.32
CA ALA A 399 -9.72 14.13 -2.69
C ALA A 399 -10.61 12.95 -2.26
N ASP A 400 -10.68 11.90 -3.07
CA ASP A 400 -11.49 10.71 -2.80
C ASP A 400 -10.84 9.78 -1.74
N SER A 401 -9.55 9.95 -1.45
CA SER A 401 -8.80 9.15 -0.46
C SER A 401 -8.99 9.60 1.00
N ILE A 402 -9.75 10.68 1.25
CA ILE A 402 -10.00 11.20 2.60
C ILE A 402 -10.82 10.25 3.48
N GLY A 403 -11.50 9.25 2.91
CA GLY A 403 -12.40 8.35 3.62
C GLY A 403 -11.71 7.56 4.74
N ASN A 404 -10.58 6.91 4.43
CA ASN A 404 -9.77 6.14 5.39
C ASN A 404 -8.38 6.75 5.64
N LEU A 405 -8.13 7.96 5.11
CA LEU A 405 -6.84 8.67 5.17
C LEU A 405 -5.65 7.87 4.62
N LYS A 406 -5.86 6.98 3.64
CA LYS A 406 -4.78 6.24 2.98
C LYS A 406 -3.71 7.17 2.41
N ARG A 407 -2.46 6.72 2.41
CA ARG A 407 -1.35 7.48 1.83
C ARG A 407 -1.47 7.54 0.31
N VAL A 408 -1.43 8.74 -0.26
CA VAL A 408 -1.46 8.92 -1.72
C VAL A 408 -0.13 9.48 -2.21
N TRP A 409 0.43 8.85 -3.23
CA TRP A 409 1.57 9.39 -3.98
C TRP A 409 1.16 9.63 -5.42
N THR A 410 1.09 10.89 -5.83
CA THR A 410 0.69 11.26 -7.19
C THR A 410 1.85 11.83 -7.99
N GLY A 411 1.79 11.63 -9.31
CA GLY A 411 2.64 12.33 -10.28
C GLY A 411 2.20 13.77 -10.57
N ASN A 412 1.09 14.25 -9.96
CA ASN A 412 0.52 15.59 -10.19
C ASN A 412 0.35 15.94 -11.68
N GLY A 413 -0.21 15.02 -12.46
CA GLY A 413 -0.39 15.19 -13.91
C GLY A 413 0.87 14.96 -14.74
N ARG A 414 1.95 14.46 -14.15
CA ARG A 414 3.24 14.21 -14.82
C ARG A 414 3.74 12.79 -14.56
N SER A 415 4.46 12.26 -15.55
CA SER A 415 5.24 11.03 -15.37
C SER A 415 6.55 11.35 -14.63
N LEU A 416 7.29 10.32 -14.24
CA LEU A 416 8.73 10.42 -14.01
C LEU A 416 9.49 10.10 -15.30
N ASP A 417 10.75 10.52 -15.36
CA ASP A 417 11.73 9.90 -16.24
C ASP A 417 12.16 8.58 -15.62
N TRP A 418 11.46 7.51 -16.01
CA TRP A 418 11.66 6.16 -15.49
C TRP A 418 13.04 5.56 -15.86
N THR A 419 13.73 6.17 -16.84
CA THR A 419 15.08 5.74 -17.24
C THR A 419 16.15 6.18 -16.26
N SER A 420 15.90 7.27 -15.53
CA SER A 420 16.81 7.77 -14.50
C SER A 420 16.88 6.83 -13.30
N SER A 421 18.09 6.62 -12.77
CA SER A 421 18.31 5.86 -11.55
C SER A 421 17.66 6.51 -10.32
N GLU A 422 17.42 7.83 -10.35
CA GLU A 422 16.69 8.54 -9.30
C GLU A 422 15.23 8.07 -9.19
N ALA A 423 14.62 7.63 -10.31
CA ALA A 423 13.27 7.02 -10.33
C ALA A 423 13.24 5.57 -9.83
N ALA A 424 14.39 5.03 -9.38
CA ALA A 424 14.49 3.71 -8.76
C ALA A 424 15.22 3.73 -7.40
N GLY A 425 15.45 4.93 -6.87
CA GLY A 425 16.21 5.12 -5.64
C GLY A 425 15.39 4.91 -4.37
N GLU A 426 16.04 5.20 -3.24
CA GLU A 426 15.46 5.11 -1.90
C GLU A 426 14.15 5.90 -1.75
N ALA A 427 14.00 7.02 -2.47
CA ALA A 427 12.77 7.81 -2.44
C ALA A 427 11.52 7.02 -2.84
N VAL A 428 11.65 6.03 -3.74
CA VAL A 428 10.55 5.16 -4.16
C VAL A 428 10.30 4.08 -3.12
N LEU A 429 11.35 3.44 -2.58
CA LEU A 429 11.22 2.43 -1.52
C LEU A 429 10.54 2.99 -0.27
N ARG A 430 10.82 4.23 0.11
CA ARG A 430 10.16 4.89 1.25
C ARG A 430 8.65 5.09 1.06
N ARG A 431 8.16 5.13 -0.18
CA ARG A 431 6.70 5.15 -0.46
C ARG A 431 6.04 3.81 -0.18
N ALA A 432 6.83 2.74 -0.13
CA ALA A 432 6.38 1.35 0.04
C ALA A 432 6.54 0.83 1.48
N ILE A 433 6.97 1.68 2.43
CA ILE A 433 7.08 1.31 3.85
C ILE A 433 6.39 2.32 4.76
N GLU A 434 6.04 1.85 5.95
CA GLU A 434 5.80 2.62 7.16
C GLU A 434 7.02 2.50 8.07
N VAL A 435 7.30 3.54 8.85
CA VAL A 435 8.30 3.46 9.93
C VAL A 435 7.58 3.20 11.24
N LYS A 436 7.91 2.11 11.94
CA LYS A 436 7.46 1.83 13.30
C LYS A 436 8.62 2.02 14.27
N ASN A 437 8.45 2.89 15.26
CA ASN A 437 9.45 3.08 16.32
C ASN A 437 9.12 2.20 17.53
N VAL A 438 9.94 1.19 17.79
CA VAL A 438 9.81 0.30 18.95
C VAL A 438 10.84 0.68 20.00
N TRP A 439 10.38 1.21 21.13
CA TRP A 439 11.21 1.56 22.27
C TRP A 439 11.43 0.33 23.13
N VAL A 440 12.68 -0.02 23.38
CA VAL A 440 13.06 -1.19 24.18
C VAL A 440 14.04 -0.77 25.28
N PRO A 441 13.91 -1.33 26.50
CA PRO A 441 14.92 -1.14 27.53
C PRO A 441 16.30 -1.56 27.03
N TYR A 442 17.32 -0.74 27.31
CA TYR A 442 18.70 -1.02 26.88
C TYR A 442 19.71 -0.34 27.78
N GLY A 443 20.68 -1.13 28.26
CA GLY A 443 21.72 -0.68 29.19
C GLY A 443 21.16 -0.41 30.59
N ASP A 444 21.47 -1.31 31.53
CA ASP A 444 21.09 -1.18 32.93
C ASP A 444 22.24 -0.63 33.79
#